data_AF-A0A1H5G432-F1
#
_entry.id   AF-A0A1H5G432-F1
#
_cell.length_a   1.000
_cell.length_b   1.000
_cell.length_c   1.000
_cell.angle_alpha   90.00
_cell.angle_beta   90.00
_cell.angle_gamma   90.00
#
_symmetry.space_group_name_H-M   'P 1'
#
loop_
_entity.id
_entity.type
_entity.pdbx_description
1 polymer ?
#
loop_
_entity_poly.entity_id
_entity_poly.type
_entity_poly.pdbx_seq_one_letter_code
_entity_poly.pdbx_strand_id
1 'polypeptide(L)'
;MWQIDRIVAQLHNSVTDPDGDKANLTFEVWTVDSAGKPKSKVKLTGQNADPANEGDVSAEYGVIVSKIVASGSKATVTVPHDNLKPDTTYAFRTSAYDGSLYETDWPSHAP
;
A
#
# COMPACT_ATOMS: atom_id res chain seq x y z
N MET A 1 -24.09 -9.96 -21.43
CA MET A 1 -23.68 -8.54 -21.34
C MET A 1 -22.97 -8.36 -20.01
N TRP A 2 -21.73 -7.86 -19.99
CA TRP A 2 -20.97 -7.64 -18.77
C TRP A 2 -20.34 -6.25 -18.82
N GLN A 3 -20.43 -5.52 -17.72
CA GLN A 3 -19.83 -4.21 -17.55
C GLN A 3 -18.76 -4.33 -16.47
N ILE A 4 -17.57 -3.80 -16.75
CA ILE A 4 -16.51 -3.61 -15.76
C ILE A 4 -16.46 -2.12 -15.48
N ASP A 5 -16.77 -1.72 -14.26
CA ASP A 5 -16.71 -0.33 -13.81
C ASP A 5 -16.09 -0.27 -12.40
N ARG A 6 -14.84 -0.72 -12.29
CA ARG A 6 -14.14 -0.72 -11.00
C ARG A 6 -12.77 -0.09 -11.15
N ILE A 7 -12.48 0.90 -10.31
CA ILE A 7 -11.12 1.41 -10.13
C ILE A 7 -10.35 0.34 -9.34
N VAL A 8 -9.30 -0.19 -9.96
CA VAL A 8 -8.37 -1.12 -9.32
C VAL A 8 -7.01 -0.45 -9.27
N ALA A 9 -6.55 -0.13 -8.06
CA ALA A 9 -5.22 0.39 -7.84
C ALA A 9 -4.32 -0.73 -7.31
N GLN A 10 -3.20 -0.97 -8.00
CA GLN A 10 -2.14 -1.86 -7.52
C GLN A 10 -0.99 -1.02 -6.99
N LEU A 11 -0.64 -1.25 -5.73
CA LEU A 11 0.48 -0.60 -5.06
C LEU A 11 1.65 -1.57 -5.00
N HIS A 12 2.86 -1.06 -5.16
CA HIS A 12 4.04 -1.90 -5.05
C HIS A 12 5.23 -1.15 -4.50
N ASN A 13 6.04 -1.86 -3.72
CA ASN A 13 7.35 -1.40 -3.28
C ASN A 13 8.28 -2.60 -3.02
N SER A 14 9.58 -2.34 -2.94
CA SER A 14 10.62 -3.28 -2.54
C SER A 14 11.44 -2.65 -1.42
N VAL A 15 11.69 -3.39 -0.35
CA VAL A 15 12.62 -2.99 0.71
C VAL A 15 13.76 -3.98 0.75
N THR A 16 14.97 -3.47 0.95
CA THR A 16 16.16 -4.30 1.16
C THR A 16 16.46 -4.31 2.66
N ASP A 17 16.19 -5.44 3.30
CA ASP A 17 16.68 -5.70 4.64
C ASP A 17 18.19 -6.02 4.59
N PRO A 18 19.04 -5.32 5.38
CA PRO A 18 20.50 -5.52 5.39
C PRO A 18 20.95 -6.94 5.76
N ASP A 19 20.17 -7.65 6.58
CA ASP A 19 20.50 -9.00 7.03
C ASP A 19 19.94 -10.08 6.08
N GLY A 20 19.16 -9.67 5.09
CA GLY A 20 18.63 -10.50 4.01
C GLY A 20 17.36 -11.25 4.37
N ASP A 21 16.73 -10.92 5.49
CA ASP A 21 15.54 -11.57 5.98
C ASP A 21 14.32 -11.26 5.10
N LYS A 22 13.31 -12.11 5.21
CA LYS A 22 12.04 -11.89 4.53
C LYS A 22 11.20 -10.92 5.34
N ALA A 23 10.59 -9.95 4.66
CA ALA A 23 9.74 -8.94 5.29
C ALA A 23 8.36 -8.89 4.62
N ASN A 24 7.36 -8.49 5.39
CA ASN A 24 6.13 -7.96 4.82
C ASN A 24 6.17 -6.44 4.82
N LEU A 25 5.42 -5.84 3.91
CA LEU A 25 5.28 -4.40 3.80
C LEU A 25 3.86 -4.02 4.16
N THR A 26 3.73 -2.99 4.99
CA THR A 26 2.45 -2.34 5.27
C THR A 26 2.28 -1.17 4.32
N PHE A 27 1.16 -1.16 3.59
CA PHE A 27 0.77 -0.11 2.65
C PHE A 27 -0.32 0.76 3.26
N GLU A 28 -0.03 2.05 3.36
CA GLU A 28 -0.98 3.07 3.77
C GLU A 28 -1.33 3.97 2.60
N VAL A 29 -2.60 4.33 2.45
CA VAL A 29 -3.07 5.27 1.43
C VAL A 29 -3.53 6.55 2.08
N TRP A 30 -3.21 7.69 1.46
CA TRP A 30 -3.47 9.02 1.98
C TRP A 30 -4.05 9.91 0.87
N THR A 31 -5.04 10.74 1.22
CA THR A 31 -5.43 11.86 0.36
C THR A 31 -4.32 12.90 0.34
N VAL A 32 -4.27 13.71 -0.72
CA VAL A 32 -3.31 14.81 -0.84
C VAL A 32 -3.99 16.18 -0.80
N ASP A 33 -3.24 17.20 -0.40
CA ASP A 33 -3.63 18.60 -0.56
C ASP A 33 -3.42 19.10 -2.00
N SER A 34 -3.73 20.38 -2.26
CA SER A 34 -3.53 20.99 -3.58
C SER A 34 -2.07 21.09 -4.02
N ALA A 35 -1.11 20.89 -3.12
CA ALA A 35 0.31 20.82 -3.40
C ALA A 35 0.82 19.38 -3.56
N GLY A 36 -0.09 18.38 -3.52
CA GLY A 36 0.26 16.96 -3.63
C GLY A 36 0.81 16.35 -2.34
N LYS A 37 0.75 17.07 -1.20
CA LYS A 37 1.28 16.56 0.07
C LYS A 37 0.25 15.69 0.80
N PRO A 38 0.67 14.57 1.42
CA PRO A 38 -0.23 13.73 2.20
C PRO A 38 -0.96 14.54 3.28
N LYS A 39 -2.29 14.39 3.34
CA LYS A 39 -3.17 15.16 4.21
C LYS A 39 -3.93 14.30 5.20
N SER A 40 -4.61 13.26 4.74
CA SER A 40 -5.43 12.40 5.61
C SER A 40 -5.38 10.95 5.17
N LYS A 41 -5.18 10.05 6.14
CA LYS A 41 -5.13 8.61 5.89
C LYS A 41 -6.51 8.12 5.43
N VAL A 42 -6.53 7.37 4.33
CA VAL A 42 -7.70 6.63 3.87
C VAL A 42 -7.80 5.38 4.72
N LYS A 43 -8.94 5.20 5.40
CA LYS A 43 -9.20 3.99 6.17
C LYS A 43 -9.56 2.86 5.20
N LEU A 44 -8.57 2.03 4.86
CA LEU A 44 -8.79 0.87 3.99
C LEU A 44 -9.62 -0.19 4.69
N THR A 45 -10.65 -0.70 4.01
CA THR A 45 -11.58 -1.72 4.50
C THR A 45 -11.98 -2.68 3.39
N GLY A 46 -12.65 -3.77 3.76
CA GLY A 46 -13.05 -4.83 2.84
C GLY A 46 -11.93 -5.85 2.62
N GLN A 47 -12.17 -6.80 1.72
CA GLN A 47 -11.20 -7.82 1.39
C GLN A 47 -10.43 -7.42 0.14
N ASN A 48 -9.12 -7.64 0.14
CA ASN A 48 -8.32 -7.46 -1.05
C ASN A 48 -8.89 -8.37 -2.15
N ALA A 49 -9.26 -7.75 -3.27
CA ALA A 49 -10.02 -8.39 -4.33
C ALA A 49 -9.15 -9.20 -5.29
N ASP A 50 -7.82 -9.10 -5.18
CA ASP A 50 -6.90 -9.73 -6.10
C ASP A 50 -6.24 -10.97 -5.48
N PRO A 51 -6.64 -12.19 -5.90
CA PRO A 51 -6.04 -13.42 -5.40
C PRO A 51 -4.59 -13.62 -5.87
N ALA A 52 -4.09 -12.81 -6.80
CA ALA A 52 -2.68 -12.84 -7.23
C ALA A 52 -1.79 -11.85 -6.46
N ASN A 53 -2.38 -10.83 -5.82
CA ASN A 53 -1.66 -9.77 -5.10
C ASN A 53 -2.11 -9.74 -3.63
N GLU A 54 -1.71 -10.78 -2.91
CA GLU A 54 -2.36 -11.36 -1.75
C GLU A 54 -2.06 -10.65 -0.41
N GLY A 55 -2.16 -9.33 -0.36
CA GLY A 55 -2.10 -8.60 0.91
C GLY A 55 -3.42 -8.62 1.69
N ASP A 56 -3.36 -8.71 3.01
CA ASP A 56 -4.52 -8.68 3.89
C ASP A 56 -4.82 -7.26 4.38
N VAL A 57 -6.09 -6.86 4.34
CA VAL A 57 -6.54 -5.56 4.85
C VAL A 57 -6.65 -5.65 6.37
N SER A 58 -5.87 -4.83 7.07
CA SER A 58 -6.09 -4.57 8.49
C SER A 58 -7.02 -3.38 8.65
N ALA A 59 -8.32 -3.65 8.80
CA ALA A 59 -9.34 -2.62 8.94
C ALA A 59 -9.22 -1.79 10.23
N GLU A 60 -8.59 -2.36 11.26
CA GLU A 60 -8.26 -1.66 12.51
C GLU A 60 -7.30 -0.49 12.25
N TYR A 61 -6.22 -0.75 11.51
CA TYR A 61 -5.20 0.25 11.19
C TYR A 61 -5.45 0.98 9.87
N GLY A 62 -6.41 0.51 9.06
CA GLY A 62 -6.76 1.07 7.76
C GLY A 62 -5.63 0.90 6.72
N VAL A 63 -4.96 -0.25 6.71
CA VAL A 63 -3.79 -0.54 5.88
C VAL A 63 -3.94 -1.88 5.16
N ILE A 64 -3.07 -2.15 4.19
CA ILE A 64 -2.91 -3.48 3.59
C ILE A 64 -1.53 -4.01 3.97
N VAL A 65 -1.46 -5.21 4.52
CA VAL A 65 -0.20 -5.89 4.84
C VAL A 65 0.06 -6.90 3.73
N SER A 66 1.17 -6.78 3.01
CA SER A 66 1.52 -7.77 1.97
C SER A 66 1.82 -9.13 2.59
N LYS A 67 1.87 -10.17 1.74
CA LYS A 67 2.61 -11.38 2.10
C LYS A 67 4.08 -11.06 2.36
N ILE A 68 4.71 -11.97 3.09
CA ILE A 68 6.15 -11.98 3.32
C ILE A 68 6.85 -12.23 1.98
N VAL A 69 7.73 -11.31 1.57
CA VAL A 69 8.56 -11.40 0.37
C VAL A 69 10.04 -11.44 0.76
N ALA A 70 10.89 -11.97 -0.11
CA ALA A 70 12.33 -11.92 0.12
C ALA A 70 12.86 -10.48 0.06
N SER A 71 13.91 -10.19 0.83
CA SER A 71 14.62 -8.90 0.75
C SER A 71 14.95 -8.53 -0.70
N GLY A 72 14.72 -7.27 -1.06
CA GLY A 72 14.90 -6.75 -2.42
C GLY A 72 13.84 -7.19 -3.45
N SER A 73 12.92 -8.09 -3.08
CA SER A 73 11.81 -8.49 -3.95
C SER A 73 10.65 -7.50 -3.87
N LYS A 74 9.85 -7.46 -4.94
CA LYS A 74 8.69 -6.58 -5.07
C LYS A 74 7.48 -7.16 -4.31
N ALA A 75 7.00 -6.44 -3.30
CA ALA A 75 5.68 -6.67 -2.75
C ALA A 75 4.64 -5.89 -3.57
N THR A 76 3.54 -6.56 -3.93
CA THR A 76 2.41 -5.96 -4.66
C THR A 76 1.12 -6.24 -3.90
N VAL A 77 0.28 -5.22 -3.74
CA VAL A 77 -1.04 -5.33 -3.12
C VAL A 77 -2.08 -4.62 -3.97
N THR A 78 -3.32 -5.11 -3.93
CA THR A 78 -4.44 -4.46 -4.61
C THR A 78 -5.34 -3.78 -3.59
N VAL A 79 -5.64 -2.50 -3.83
CA VAL A 79 -6.57 -1.76 -2.97
C VAL A 79 -7.98 -2.29 -3.20
N PRO A 80 -8.72 -2.67 -2.15
CA PRO A 80 -10.10 -3.15 -2.32
C PRO A 80 -10.97 -2.10 -3.00
N HIS A 81 -11.99 -2.57 -3.72
CA HIS A 81 -12.94 -1.69 -4.41
C HIS A 81 -13.59 -0.68 -3.44
N ASP A 82 -14.07 0.42 -3.99
CA ASP A 82 -14.79 1.50 -3.29
C ASP A 82 -14.00 2.27 -2.21
N ASN A 83 -12.76 1.88 -1.92
CA ASN A 83 -11.88 2.62 -1.01
C ASN A 83 -11.30 3.88 -1.67
N LEU A 84 -11.22 3.90 -3.00
CA LEU A 84 -10.70 5.02 -3.77
C LEU A 84 -11.78 5.62 -4.65
N LYS A 85 -11.76 6.93 -4.79
CA LYS A 85 -12.70 7.68 -5.64
C LYS A 85 -12.07 8.00 -6.99
N PRO A 86 -12.87 8.01 -8.08
CA PRO A 86 -12.44 8.57 -9.36
C PRO A 86 -11.95 10.02 -9.20
N ASP A 87 -11.08 10.44 -10.12
CA ASP A 87 -10.58 11.83 -10.22
C ASP A 87 -9.95 12.40 -8.94
N THR A 88 -9.52 11.52 -8.03
CA THR A 88 -8.89 11.89 -6.76
C THR A 88 -7.43 11.43 -6.77
N THR A 89 -6.52 12.35 -6.44
CA THR A 89 -5.10 12.02 -6.28
C THR A 89 -4.86 11.47 -4.88
N TYR A 90 -4.07 10.40 -4.82
CA TYR A 90 -3.66 9.76 -3.56
C TYR A 90 -2.15 9.61 -3.53
N ALA A 91 -1.59 9.65 -2.32
CA ALA A 91 -0.24 9.19 -2.04
C ALA A 91 -0.32 7.85 -1.31
N PHE A 92 0.71 7.02 -1.43
CA PHE A 92 0.86 5.86 -0.56
C PHE A 92 2.23 5.89 0.13
N ARG A 93 2.27 5.37 1.35
CA ARG A 93 3.51 5.10 2.07
C ARG A 93 3.59 3.61 2.33
N THR A 94 4.78 3.07 2.21
CA THR A 94 5.08 1.73 2.69
C THR A 94 5.96 1.80 3.91
N SER A 95 5.76 0.88 4.85
CA SER A 95 6.70 0.66 5.95
C SER A 95 7.00 -0.84 5.96
N ALA A 96 8.27 -1.23 5.88
CA ALA A 96 8.65 -2.62 6.15
C ALA A 96 8.68 -2.83 7.66
N TYR A 97 8.20 -4.00 8.10
CA TYR A 97 8.31 -4.41 9.50
C TYR A 97 8.85 -5.85 9.53
N ASP A 98 10.07 -6.01 10.03
CA ASP A 98 10.73 -7.30 10.24
C ASP A 98 11.01 -7.60 11.72
N GLY A 99 10.61 -6.69 12.62
CA GLY A 99 10.90 -6.74 14.06
C GLY A 99 12.00 -5.77 14.53
N SER A 100 12.78 -5.16 13.62
CA SER A 100 13.85 -4.18 13.93
C SER A 100 13.87 -2.93 13.02
N LEU A 101 13.23 -2.96 11.85
CA LEU A 101 13.14 -1.82 10.92
C LEU A 101 11.84 -0.99 11.11
N TYR A 102 12.00 0.33 11.20
CA TYR A 102 10.93 1.32 11.11
C TYR A 102 11.28 2.33 10.02
N GLU A 103 10.63 2.25 8.86
CA GLU A 103 10.61 3.38 7.92
C GLU A 103 9.45 4.32 8.29
N THR A 104 9.75 5.38 9.03
CA THR A 104 8.78 6.44 9.33
C THR A 104 8.78 7.57 8.31
N ASP A 105 9.81 7.63 7.46
CA ASP A 105 9.98 8.72 6.50
C ASP A 105 9.19 8.47 5.20
N TRP A 106 8.56 9.53 4.70
CA TRP A 106 7.95 9.51 3.37
C TRP A 106 9.05 9.35 2.32
N PRO A 107 8.82 8.58 1.23
CA PRO A 107 9.75 8.60 0.10
C PRO A 107 9.87 10.05 -0.38
N SER A 108 11.07 10.62 -0.22
CA SER A 108 11.34 12.01 -0.57
C SER A 108 11.03 12.21 -2.05
N HIS A 109 10.14 13.14 -2.37
CA HIS A 109 9.93 13.58 -3.74
C HIS A 109 11.28 14.07 -4.29
N ALA A 110 11.85 13.33 -5.24
CA ALA A 110 12.94 13.84 -6.04
C ALA A 110 12.41 15.00 -6.91
N PRO A 111 13.17 16.12 -7.06
CA PRO A 111 12.75 17.30 -7.80
C PRO A 111 12.54 17.05 -9.29
#